data_AF-A0A651FGM0-F1
#
_entry.id   AF-A0A651FGM0-F1
#
_cell.length_a   1.000
_cell.length_b   1.000
_cell.length_c   1.000
_cell.angle_alpha   90.00
_cell.angle_beta   90.00
_cell.angle_gamma   90.00
#
_symmetry.space_group_name_H-M   'P 1'
#
loop_
_entity.id
_entity.type
_entity.pdbx_description
1 polymer ?
#
loop_
_entity_poly.entity_id
_entity_poly.type
_entity_poly.pdbx_seq_one_letter_code
_entity_poly.pdbx_strand_id
1 'polypeptide(L)'
;MRLYTLFFSIFVLTTFSSCKNGGSDGGLSTEQRNEVDSLKNEVFRALETLNNFPTNEIQSKLREVEVYYDFFMKTNHEFEKAVYLNELDKMAGTQRAFVKVLGALSGLQADARMAHTQLDNLKKAYDKNQITEEEFELYLSDESHAIELFLFNYNRRVLKAIDYYNGLDTLLPALENLRVIAAQSQP
;
A
#
# COMPACT_ATOMS: atom_id res chain seq x y z
N MET A 1 8.22 -19.16 10.86
CA MET A 1 7.99 -18.66 12.23
C MET A 1 7.89 -17.14 12.18
N ARG A 2 6.66 -16.60 12.13
CA ARG A 2 6.37 -15.16 12.34
C ARG A 2 5.08 -15.11 13.14
N LEU A 3 5.25 -14.82 14.42
CA LEU A 3 4.25 -14.96 15.49
C LEU A 3 4.28 -13.68 16.32
N TYR A 4 3.94 -12.57 15.69
CA TYR A 4 3.74 -11.24 16.27
C TYR A 4 2.83 -10.55 15.24
N THR A 5 1.52 -10.47 15.39
CA THR A 5 0.82 -9.36 16.06
C THR A 5 -0.70 -9.65 16.17
N LEU A 6 -1.08 -10.81 16.73
CA LEU A 6 -2.50 -11.22 16.85
C LEU A 6 -3.06 -11.15 18.28
N PHE A 7 -2.38 -10.45 19.21
CA PHE A 7 -2.69 -10.53 20.64
C PHE A 7 -3.50 -9.37 21.23
N PHE A 8 -3.81 -8.32 20.49
CA PHE A 8 -4.52 -7.17 21.08
C PHE A 8 -6.01 -7.05 20.71
N SER A 9 -6.50 -7.79 19.71
CA SER A 9 -7.84 -7.59 19.14
C SER A 9 -8.99 -8.31 19.85
N ILE A 10 -8.72 -9.13 20.87
CA ILE A 10 -9.77 -9.92 21.55
C ILE A 10 -9.95 -9.55 23.03
N PHE A 11 -9.00 -8.84 23.66
CA PHE A 11 -9.00 -8.73 25.12
C PHE A 11 -9.66 -7.47 25.72
N VAL A 12 -10.06 -6.47 24.91
CA VAL A 12 -10.58 -5.19 25.47
C VAL A 12 -12.12 -5.12 25.51
N LEU A 13 -12.86 -6.07 24.90
CA LEU A 13 -14.31 -5.96 24.74
C LEU A 13 -15.18 -6.78 25.72
N THR A 14 -14.63 -7.44 26.74
CA THR A 14 -15.45 -8.31 27.64
C THR A 14 -15.48 -7.95 29.12
N THR A 15 -14.82 -6.88 29.57
CA THR A 15 -14.95 -6.48 30.98
C THR A 15 -14.99 -4.96 31.09
N PHE A 16 -16.17 -4.36 31.02
CA PHE A 16 -16.55 -3.22 31.87
C PHE A 16 -18.07 -2.99 31.72
N SER A 17 -18.82 -3.86 32.37
CA SER A 17 -20.18 -3.53 32.79
C SER A 17 -20.07 -2.98 34.20
N SER A 18 -19.89 -1.67 34.34
CA SER A 18 -20.09 -0.95 35.60
C SER A 18 -20.55 0.46 35.32
N CYS A 19 -21.74 0.76 35.82
CA CYS A 19 -22.41 2.04 35.74
C CYS A 19 -21.48 3.19 36.15
N LYS A 20 -21.40 4.22 35.31
CA LYS A 20 -21.05 5.57 35.76
C LYS A 20 -22.02 6.57 35.13
N ASN A 21 -23.04 6.92 35.90
CA ASN A 21 -23.79 8.16 35.70
C ASN A 21 -22.86 9.32 36.06
N GLY A 22 -22.64 10.22 35.12
CA GLY A 22 -21.90 11.46 35.34
C GLY A 22 -21.91 12.26 34.05
N GLY A 23 -22.92 13.13 33.92
CA GLY A 23 -23.02 14.09 32.83
C GLY A 23 -21.81 15.01 32.83
N SER A 24 -21.02 14.89 31.79
CA SER A 24 -20.14 15.93 31.25
C SER A 24 -20.54 16.01 29.79
N ASP A 25 -20.79 17.20 29.26
CA ASP A 25 -20.96 17.43 27.83
C ASP A 25 -19.62 17.16 27.12
N GLY A 26 -19.22 15.89 27.07
CA GLY A 26 -17.96 15.36 26.54
C GLY A 26 -18.05 15.12 25.04
N GLY A 27 -18.45 16.13 24.27
CA GLY A 27 -18.25 16.09 22.83
C GLY A 27 -16.75 16.12 22.54
N LEU A 28 -16.26 15.29 21.62
CA LEU A 28 -14.90 15.43 21.06
C LEU A 28 -14.65 16.92 20.76
N SER A 29 -13.45 17.40 21.07
CA SER A 29 -13.05 18.68 20.51
C SER A 29 -13.20 18.60 18.99
N THR A 30 -13.63 19.68 18.34
CA THR A 30 -13.79 19.73 16.88
C THR A 30 -12.52 19.24 16.17
N GLU A 31 -11.36 19.49 16.78
CA GLU A 31 -10.04 19.08 16.31
C GLU A 31 -9.85 17.55 16.32
N GLN A 32 -10.20 16.86 17.41
CA GLN A 32 -10.10 15.40 17.50
C GLN A 32 -11.08 14.68 16.54
N ARG A 33 -12.31 15.22 16.34
CA ARG A 33 -13.24 14.70 15.29
C ARG A 33 -12.62 14.82 13.91
N ASN A 34 -12.02 15.97 13.62
CA ASN A 34 -11.39 16.23 12.33
C ASN A 34 -10.19 15.32 12.09
N GLU A 35 -9.41 14.99 13.12
CA GLU A 35 -8.27 14.07 13.00
C GLU A 35 -8.71 12.65 12.65
N VAL A 36 -9.67 12.08 13.39
CA VAL A 36 -10.22 10.75 13.08
C VAL A 36 -10.83 10.70 11.68
N ASP A 37 -11.61 11.72 11.30
CA ASP A 37 -12.22 11.76 9.98
C ASP A 37 -11.18 11.95 8.87
N SER A 38 -10.08 12.67 9.13
CA SER A 38 -8.94 12.76 8.22
C SER A 38 -8.27 11.41 8.00
N LEU A 39 -7.93 10.71 9.09
CA LEU A 39 -7.31 9.37 9.04
C LEU A 39 -8.22 8.36 8.32
N LYS A 40 -9.52 8.37 8.61
CA LYS A 40 -10.49 7.53 7.92
C LYS A 40 -10.50 7.80 6.42
N ASN A 41 -10.45 9.06 6.01
CA ASN A 41 -10.41 9.44 4.60
C ASN A 41 -9.13 8.96 3.90
N GLU A 42 -7.97 9.07 4.55
CA GLU A 42 -6.70 8.59 4.00
C GLU A 42 -6.69 7.07 3.82
N VAL A 43 -7.11 6.33 4.85
CA VAL A 43 -7.23 4.87 4.80
C VAL A 43 -8.25 4.45 3.74
N PHE A 44 -9.38 5.16 3.63
CA PHE A 44 -10.40 4.90 2.63
C PHE A 44 -9.88 5.08 1.20
N ARG A 45 -9.18 6.19 0.91
CA ARG A 45 -8.55 6.42 -0.41
C ARG A 45 -7.52 5.35 -0.76
N ALA A 46 -6.72 4.93 0.23
CA ALA A 46 -5.77 3.83 0.05
C ALA A 46 -6.50 2.52 -0.27
N LEU A 47 -7.60 2.22 0.45
CA LEU A 47 -8.43 1.04 0.21
C LEU A 47 -9.09 1.06 -1.17
N GLU A 48 -9.59 2.21 -1.63
CA GLU A 48 -10.13 2.37 -2.99
C GLU A 48 -9.07 2.05 -4.05
N THR A 49 -7.86 2.58 -3.87
CA THR A 49 -6.74 2.31 -4.79
C THR A 49 -6.35 0.84 -4.78
N LEU A 50 -6.32 0.20 -3.61
CA LEU A 50 -6.03 -1.22 -3.45
C LEU A 50 -7.12 -2.11 -4.06
N ASN A 51 -8.39 -1.75 -3.94
CA ASN A 51 -9.50 -2.52 -4.51
C ASN A 51 -9.57 -2.40 -6.04
N ASN A 52 -9.19 -1.24 -6.57
CA ASN A 52 -9.16 -0.96 -8.00
C ASN A 52 -7.78 -1.19 -8.64
N PHE A 53 -6.86 -1.83 -7.92
CA PHE A 53 -5.51 -2.06 -8.41
C PHE A 53 -5.55 -2.96 -9.66
N PRO A 54 -4.97 -2.53 -10.81
CA PRO A 54 -5.12 -3.20 -12.10
C PRO A 54 -4.28 -4.49 -12.20
N THR A 55 -4.61 -5.47 -11.35
CA THR A 55 -3.84 -6.69 -11.12
C THR A 55 -3.61 -7.49 -12.39
N ASN A 56 -4.67 -7.73 -13.17
CA ASN A 56 -4.60 -8.53 -14.39
C ASN A 56 -3.76 -7.85 -15.48
N GLU A 57 -3.90 -6.53 -15.63
CA GLU A 57 -3.14 -5.75 -16.59
C GLU A 57 -1.66 -5.72 -16.21
N ILE A 58 -1.35 -5.50 -14.94
CA ILE A 58 0.01 -5.54 -14.40
C ILE A 58 0.64 -6.92 -14.61
N GLN A 59 -0.09 -8.02 -14.38
CA GLN A 59 0.39 -9.37 -14.67
C GLN A 59 0.60 -9.63 -16.18
N SER A 60 -0.26 -9.09 -17.04
CA SER A 60 -0.06 -9.16 -18.49
C SER A 60 1.21 -8.42 -18.91
N LYS A 61 1.38 -7.19 -18.42
CA LYS A 61 2.53 -6.35 -18.71
C LYS A 61 3.83 -6.92 -18.15
N LEU A 62 3.78 -7.55 -16.98
CA LEU A 62 4.93 -8.27 -16.42
C LEU A 62 5.44 -9.35 -17.39
N ARG A 63 4.53 -10.14 -17.98
CA ARG A 63 4.87 -11.16 -18.97
C ARG A 63 5.44 -10.56 -20.26
N GLU A 64 4.89 -9.45 -20.74
CA GLU A 64 5.45 -8.73 -21.89
C GLU A 64 6.90 -8.28 -21.62
N VAL A 65 7.15 -7.73 -20.44
CA VAL A 65 8.46 -7.26 -20.00
C VAL A 65 9.45 -8.43 -19.85
N GLU A 66 9.03 -9.57 -19.33
CA GLU A 66 9.87 -10.78 -19.20
C GLU A 66 10.44 -11.26 -20.55
N VAL A 67 9.68 -11.17 -21.64
CA VAL A 67 10.15 -11.54 -22.98
C VAL A 67 11.37 -10.72 -23.40
N TYR A 68 11.36 -9.41 -23.12
CA TYR A 68 12.49 -8.54 -23.42
C TYR A 68 13.69 -8.86 -22.54
N TYR A 69 13.48 -9.11 -21.24
CA TYR A 69 14.54 -9.53 -20.32
C TYR A 69 15.27 -10.78 -20.81
N ASP A 70 14.52 -11.81 -21.21
CA ASP A 70 15.06 -13.07 -21.69
C ASP A 70 15.84 -12.92 -23.01
N PHE A 71 15.37 -12.05 -23.92
CA PHE A 71 16.10 -11.72 -25.14
C PHE A 71 17.43 -11.05 -24.79
N PHE A 72 17.37 -9.99 -23.98
CA PHE A 72 18.52 -9.15 -23.67
C PHE A 72 19.60 -9.84 -22.83
N MET A 73 19.25 -10.82 -22.00
CA MET A 73 20.22 -11.63 -21.27
C MET A 73 21.02 -12.60 -22.18
N LYS A 74 20.50 -12.90 -23.38
CA LYS A 74 21.11 -13.85 -24.33
C LYS A 74 21.88 -13.16 -25.44
N THR A 75 21.72 -11.85 -25.61
CA THR A 75 22.34 -11.10 -26.71
C THR A 75 23.66 -10.48 -26.28
N ASN A 76 24.70 -10.67 -27.11
CA ASN A 76 26.06 -10.21 -26.84
C ASN A 76 26.26 -8.79 -27.39
N HIS A 77 26.33 -7.77 -26.53
CA HIS A 77 26.42 -6.37 -26.98
C HIS A 77 27.46 -5.52 -26.22
N GLU A 78 28.38 -4.91 -26.99
CA GLU A 78 29.34 -3.92 -26.50
C GLU A 78 28.97 -2.46 -26.83
N PHE A 79 28.14 -2.20 -27.85
CA PHE A 79 28.11 -0.87 -28.50
C PHE A 79 27.14 0.19 -27.94
N GLU A 80 26.14 -0.16 -27.13
CA GLU A 80 25.25 0.83 -26.46
C GLU A 80 24.93 0.44 -25.02
N LYS A 81 25.95 -0.05 -24.31
CA LYS A 81 25.83 -0.61 -22.96
C LYS A 81 25.11 0.31 -21.97
N ALA A 82 25.29 1.63 -22.05
CA ALA A 82 24.70 2.57 -21.10
C ALA A 82 23.17 2.76 -21.26
N VAL A 83 22.68 2.95 -22.49
CA VAL A 83 21.23 3.06 -22.78
C VAL A 83 20.54 1.74 -22.44
N TYR A 84 21.19 0.64 -22.81
CA TYR A 84 20.73 -0.71 -22.50
C TYR A 84 20.63 -0.99 -21.01
N LEU A 85 21.68 -0.69 -20.23
CA LEU A 85 21.69 -0.89 -18.79
C LEU A 85 20.62 -0.03 -18.08
N ASN A 86 20.34 1.18 -18.59
CA ASN A 86 19.29 2.04 -18.05
C ASN A 86 17.89 1.42 -18.26
N GLU A 87 17.59 0.95 -19.47
CA GLU A 87 16.28 0.32 -19.75
C GLU A 87 16.15 -1.05 -19.06
N LEU A 88 17.24 -1.81 -18.93
CA LEU A 88 17.29 -3.02 -18.10
C LEU A 88 17.04 -2.75 -16.61
N ASP A 89 17.61 -1.67 -16.05
CA ASP A 89 17.39 -1.32 -14.65
C ASP A 89 15.95 -0.84 -14.41
N LYS A 90 15.38 -0.04 -15.31
CA LYS A 90 13.96 0.32 -15.28
C LYS A 90 13.06 -0.91 -15.32
N MET A 91 13.34 -1.84 -16.24
CA MET A 91 12.63 -3.12 -16.34
C MET A 91 12.73 -3.95 -15.04
N ALA A 92 13.93 -4.12 -14.50
CA ALA A 92 14.14 -4.83 -13.24
C ALA A 92 13.47 -4.10 -12.06
N GLY A 93 13.42 -2.77 -12.09
CA GLY A 93 12.65 -1.92 -11.18
C GLY A 93 11.15 -2.24 -11.24
N THR A 94 10.57 -2.24 -12.44
CA THR A 94 9.18 -2.56 -12.70
C THR A 94 8.83 -3.97 -12.23
N GLN A 95 9.59 -4.99 -12.62
CA GLN A 95 9.37 -6.38 -12.18
C GLN A 95 9.38 -6.50 -10.66
N ARG A 96 10.40 -5.92 -9.99
CA ARG A 96 10.50 -5.94 -8.52
C ARG A 96 9.34 -5.22 -7.85
N ALA A 97 8.87 -4.10 -8.41
CA ALA A 97 7.72 -3.37 -7.87
C ALA A 97 6.43 -4.19 -8.00
N PHE A 98 6.18 -4.76 -9.18
CA PHE A 98 4.99 -5.57 -9.47
C PHE A 98 4.94 -6.84 -8.62
N VAL A 99 6.02 -7.60 -8.52
CA VAL A 99 6.07 -8.81 -7.69
C VAL A 99 5.84 -8.45 -6.21
N LYS A 100 6.45 -7.36 -5.71
CA LYS A 100 6.28 -6.93 -4.32
C LYS A 100 4.84 -6.54 -3.99
N VAL A 101 4.15 -5.82 -4.88
CA VAL A 101 2.77 -5.39 -4.63
C VAL A 101 1.81 -6.56 -4.77
N LEU A 102 1.95 -7.40 -5.81
CA LEU A 102 1.08 -8.57 -6.03
C LEU A 102 1.13 -9.54 -4.85
N GLY A 103 2.33 -9.79 -4.31
CA GLY A 103 2.50 -10.66 -3.13
C GLY A 103 2.02 -10.05 -1.80
N ALA A 104 1.75 -8.74 -1.77
CA ALA A 104 1.33 -8.03 -0.55
C ALA A 104 -0.09 -7.46 -0.63
N LEU A 105 -0.75 -7.53 -1.80
CA LEU A 105 -1.99 -6.81 -2.07
C LEU A 105 -3.12 -7.20 -1.12
N SER A 106 -3.34 -8.50 -0.93
CA SER A 106 -4.38 -9.00 -0.02
C SER A 106 -4.12 -8.62 1.44
N GLY A 107 -2.86 -8.63 1.88
CA GLY A 107 -2.46 -8.18 3.21
C GLY A 107 -2.71 -6.69 3.40
N LEU A 108 -2.29 -5.85 2.45
CA LEU A 108 -2.52 -4.41 2.50
C LEU A 108 -4.03 -4.07 2.48
N GLN A 109 -4.84 -4.81 1.72
CA GLN A 109 -6.29 -4.66 1.74
C GLN A 109 -6.90 -5.02 3.09
N ALA A 110 -6.43 -6.11 3.73
CA ALA A 110 -6.87 -6.51 5.06
C ALA A 110 -6.49 -5.46 6.11
N ASP A 111 -5.24 -5.00 6.08
CA ASP A 111 -4.72 -3.97 7.00
C ASP A 111 -5.53 -2.66 6.86
N ALA A 112 -5.80 -2.20 5.64
CA ALA A 112 -6.61 -1.02 5.39
C ALA A 112 -8.06 -1.15 5.92
N ARG A 113 -8.69 -2.31 5.71
CA ARG A 113 -10.05 -2.58 6.24
C ARG A 113 -10.06 -2.62 7.76
N MET A 114 -9.03 -3.21 8.36
CA MET A 114 -8.88 -3.30 9.81
C MET A 114 -8.70 -1.90 10.41
N ALA A 115 -7.78 -1.09 9.88
CA ALA A 115 -7.57 0.29 10.32
C ALA A 115 -8.85 1.13 10.20
N HIS A 116 -9.56 1.03 9.07
CA HIS A 116 -10.84 1.73 8.90
C HIS A 116 -11.88 1.29 9.94
N THR A 117 -11.96 0.00 10.25
CA THR A 117 -12.87 -0.56 11.25
C THR A 117 -12.49 -0.13 12.67
N GLN A 118 -11.20 -0.09 12.99
CA GLN A 118 -10.69 0.35 14.29
C GLN A 118 -11.03 1.81 14.55
N LEU A 119 -10.76 2.71 13.60
CA LEU A 119 -11.13 4.12 13.70
C LEU A 119 -12.65 4.32 13.88
N ASP A 120 -13.46 3.54 13.15
CA ASP A 120 -14.92 3.62 13.27
C ASP A 120 -15.42 3.13 14.64
N ASN A 121 -14.81 2.07 15.17
CA ASN A 121 -15.11 1.55 16.49
C ASN A 121 -14.67 2.52 17.60
N LEU A 122 -13.49 3.12 17.47
CA LEU A 122 -12.97 4.12 18.41
C LEU A 122 -13.90 5.33 18.48
N LYS A 123 -14.30 5.88 17.32
CA LYS A 123 -15.27 6.98 17.23
C LYS A 123 -16.60 6.61 17.90
N LYS A 124 -17.13 5.41 17.62
CA LYS A 124 -18.40 4.92 18.22
C LYS A 124 -18.31 4.70 19.72
N ALA A 125 -17.17 4.18 20.22
CA ALA A 125 -16.97 3.95 21.64
C ALA A 125 -16.98 5.28 22.40
N TYR A 126 -16.30 6.29 21.86
CA TYR A 126 -16.31 7.63 22.41
C TYR A 126 -17.69 8.29 22.33
N ASP A 127 -18.34 8.31 21.15
CA ASP A 127 -19.66 8.93 20.96
C ASP A 127 -20.74 8.29 21.88
N LYS A 128 -20.55 7.04 22.31
CA LYS A 128 -21.41 6.33 23.26
C LYS A 128 -20.98 6.46 24.72
N ASN A 129 -19.98 7.29 25.02
CA ASN A 129 -19.40 7.48 26.35
C ASN A 129 -18.90 6.16 26.98
N GLN A 130 -18.39 5.22 26.16
CA GLN A 130 -17.86 3.94 26.62
C GLN A 130 -16.39 4.02 27.06
N ILE A 131 -15.69 5.08 26.65
CA ILE A 131 -14.30 5.40 26.98
C ILE A 131 -14.22 6.88 27.36
N THR A 132 -13.23 7.26 28.17
CA THR A 132 -12.98 8.67 28.52
C THR A 132 -12.26 9.40 27.39
N GLU A 133 -12.17 10.73 27.50
CA GLU A 133 -11.39 11.56 26.58
C GLU A 133 -9.90 11.19 26.62
N GLU A 134 -9.32 10.99 27.80
CA GLU A 134 -7.92 10.59 27.93
C GLU A 134 -7.65 9.20 27.32
N GLU A 135 -8.59 8.26 27.49
CA GLU A 135 -8.50 6.94 26.86
C GLU A 135 -8.61 7.04 25.33
N PHE A 136 -9.50 7.90 24.84
CA PHE A 136 -9.65 8.14 23.41
C PHE A 136 -8.39 8.76 22.80
N GLU A 137 -7.78 9.76 23.43
CA GLU A 137 -6.53 10.36 22.96
C GLU A 137 -5.39 9.34 22.88
N LEU A 138 -5.26 8.48 23.90
CA LEU A 138 -4.26 7.42 23.91
C LEU A 138 -4.48 6.44 22.75
N TYR A 139 -5.71 5.94 22.58
CA TYR A 139 -6.03 5.00 21.50
C TYR A 139 -5.92 5.64 20.12
N LEU A 140 -6.30 6.91 19.97
CA LEU A 140 -6.13 7.64 18.73
C LEU A 140 -4.65 7.77 18.38
N SER A 141 -3.79 8.08 19.36
CA SER A 141 -2.35 8.16 19.13
C SER A 141 -1.74 6.84 18.63
N ASP A 142 -2.12 5.72 19.25
CA ASP A 142 -1.67 4.38 18.85
C ASP A 142 -2.16 4.02 17.44
N GLU A 143 -3.44 4.28 17.14
CA GLU A 143 -4.03 4.02 15.83
C GLU A 143 -3.42 4.93 14.74
N SER A 144 -3.19 6.22 15.03
CA SER A 144 -2.49 7.14 14.14
C SER A 144 -1.11 6.61 13.76
N HIS A 145 -0.33 6.13 14.72
CA HIS A 145 0.98 5.54 14.44
C HIS A 145 0.91 4.27 13.57
N ALA A 146 -0.07 3.39 13.85
CA ALA A 146 -0.29 2.20 13.04
C ALA A 146 -0.69 2.55 11.59
N ILE A 147 -1.54 3.56 11.42
CA ILE A 147 -1.98 4.07 10.11
C ILE A 147 -0.81 4.68 9.35
N GLU A 148 0.05 5.48 10.00
CA GLU A 148 1.25 6.02 9.38
C GLU A 148 2.16 4.91 8.83
N LEU A 149 2.36 3.85 9.61
CA LEU A 149 3.15 2.69 9.17
C LEU A 149 2.50 1.95 8.00
N PHE A 150 1.17 1.80 8.03
CA PHE A 150 0.40 1.26 6.91
C PHE A 150 0.57 2.13 5.66
N LEU A 151 0.34 3.44 5.75
CA LEU A 151 0.45 4.39 4.65
C LEU A 151 1.86 4.44 4.08
N PHE A 152 2.89 4.38 4.93
CA PHE A 152 4.28 4.25 4.49
C PHE A 152 4.50 3.00 3.63
N ASN A 153 3.97 1.85 4.06
CA ASN A 153 4.08 0.60 3.30
C ASN A 153 3.24 0.61 2.02
N TYR A 154 2.04 1.17 2.07
CA TYR A 154 1.16 1.41 0.93
C TYR A 154 1.88 2.28 -0.12
N ASN A 155 2.41 3.44 0.25
CA ASN A 155 3.12 4.34 -0.65
C ASN A 155 4.33 3.64 -1.31
N ARG A 156 5.15 2.96 -0.49
CA ARG A 156 6.37 2.29 -0.99
C ARG A 156 6.09 1.13 -1.96
N ARG A 157 4.96 0.45 -1.81
CA ARG A 157 4.65 -0.78 -2.56
C ARG A 157 3.64 -0.55 -3.68
N VAL A 158 2.55 0.15 -3.38
CA VAL A 158 1.42 0.34 -4.29
C VAL A 158 1.66 1.53 -5.20
N LEU A 159 1.90 2.73 -4.65
CA LEU A 159 2.10 3.92 -5.48
C LEU A 159 3.31 3.77 -6.39
N LYS A 160 4.42 3.23 -5.86
CA LYS A 160 5.59 2.93 -6.68
C LYS A 160 5.29 1.95 -7.82
N ALA A 161 4.44 0.95 -7.60
CA ALA A 161 4.02 0.04 -8.67
C ALA A 161 3.13 0.76 -9.69
N ILE A 162 2.23 1.64 -9.26
CA ILE A 162 1.42 2.49 -10.16
C ILE A 162 2.33 3.40 -10.99
N ASP A 163 3.35 4.03 -10.40
CA ASP A 163 4.30 4.87 -11.12
C ASP A 163 5.02 4.09 -12.23
N TYR A 164 5.50 2.89 -11.93
CA TYR A 164 6.11 2.03 -12.94
C TYR A 164 5.10 1.58 -14.00
N TYR A 165 3.86 1.26 -13.60
CA TYR A 165 2.79 0.89 -14.54
C TYR A 165 2.51 2.04 -15.52
N ASN A 166 2.38 3.27 -15.03
CA ASN A 166 2.20 4.45 -15.87
C ASN A 166 3.43 4.74 -16.76
N GLY A 167 4.63 4.36 -16.31
CA GLY A 167 5.86 4.47 -17.09
C GLY A 167 5.99 3.43 -18.22
N LEU A 168 5.16 2.38 -18.23
CA LEU A 168 5.28 1.29 -19.21
C LEU A 168 5.05 1.72 -20.66
N ASP A 169 4.17 2.68 -20.89
CA ASP A 169 3.88 3.19 -22.23
C ASP A 169 5.11 3.81 -22.90
N THR A 170 6.09 4.24 -22.10
CA THR A 170 7.38 4.73 -22.59
C THR A 170 8.44 3.64 -22.65
N LEU A 171 8.43 2.71 -21.69
CA LEU A 171 9.41 1.64 -21.58
C LEU A 171 9.26 0.59 -22.69
N LEU A 172 8.03 0.13 -22.96
CA LEU A 172 7.79 -0.96 -23.91
C LEU A 172 8.24 -0.61 -25.35
N PRO A 173 7.92 0.58 -25.90
CA PRO A 173 8.44 0.98 -27.22
C PRO A 173 9.96 1.12 -27.24
N ALA A 174 10.58 1.59 -26.15
CA ALA A 174 12.03 1.70 -26.05
C ALA A 174 12.70 0.32 -26.07
N LEU A 175 12.16 -0.64 -25.32
CA LEU A 175 12.64 -2.04 -25.32
C LEU A 175 12.48 -2.69 -26.69
N GLU A 176 11.36 -2.45 -27.39
CA GLU A 176 11.16 -2.98 -28.75
C GLU A 176 12.15 -2.38 -29.76
N ASN A 177 12.38 -1.07 -29.70
CA ASN A 177 13.36 -0.42 -30.56
C ASN A 177 14.78 -0.99 -30.33
N LEU A 178 15.18 -1.14 -29.06
CA LEU A 178 16.45 -1.77 -28.70
C LEU A 178 16.52 -3.23 -29.20
N ARG A 179 15.42 -3.98 -29.15
CA ARG A 179 15.35 -5.35 -29.67
C ARG A 179 15.57 -5.40 -31.18
N VAL A 180 14.96 -4.47 -31.93
CA VAL A 180 15.14 -4.37 -33.39
C VAL A 180 16.58 -4.03 -33.75
N ILE A 181 17.18 -3.04 -33.08
CA ILE A 181 18.59 -2.64 -33.28
C ILE A 181 19.53 -3.82 -32.99
N ALA A 182 19.28 -4.51 -31.87
CA ALA A 182 20.02 -5.69 -31.46
C ALA A 182 19.97 -6.80 -32.52
N ALA A 183 18.79 -7.09 -33.08
CA ALA A 183 18.61 -8.11 -34.11
C ALA A 183 19.28 -7.76 -35.45
N GLN A 184 19.31 -6.48 -35.83
CA GLN A 184 19.98 -6.01 -37.04
C GLN A 184 21.52 -6.02 -36.93
N SER A 185 22.04 -6.03 -35.70
CA SER A 185 23.47 -5.99 -35.40
C SER A 185 24.10 -7.37 -35.24
N GLN A 186 23.33 -8.46 -35.41
CA GLN A 186 23.85 -9.83 -35.37
C GLN A 186 24.45 -10.22 -36.73
N PRO A 187 25.71 -10.69 -36.77
CA PRO A 187 26.40 -11.10 -38.00
C PRO A 187 25.85 -12.39 -38.62
#